data_AF-A0A7Y8PMG5-F1
#
_entry.id   AF-A0A7Y8PMG5-F1
#
_cell.length_a   1.000
_cell.length_b   1.000
_cell.length_c   1.000
_cell.angle_alpha   90.00
_cell.angle_beta   90.00
_cell.angle_gamma   90.00
#
_symmetry.space_group_name_H-M   'P 1'
#
loop_
_entity.id
_entity.type
_entity.pdbx_description
1 polymer ?
#
loop_
_entity_poly.entity_id
_entity_poly.type
_entity_poly.pdbx_seq_one_letter_code
_entity_poly.pdbx_strand_id
1 'polypeptide(L)'
;MFKFKNLLITVSLITTLTACTQVKTQEYYAENLDEAKKVLQKCEEMANQGKSLEGKKLENCTNAGNAVMQGMMKDLTKGLMDAIR
;
A
#
# COMPACT_ATOMS: atom_id res chain seq x y z
N MET A 1 -40.29 -33.20 13.88
CA MET A 1 -38.86 -32.96 14.13
C MET A 1 -38.11 -33.13 12.81
N PHE A 2 -37.91 -32.06 12.05
CA PHE A 2 -37.16 -32.09 10.79
C PHE A 2 -35.68 -31.86 11.09
N LYS A 3 -34.84 -32.81 10.67
CA LYS A 3 -33.40 -32.84 10.93
C LYS A 3 -32.68 -31.83 10.01
N PHE A 4 -32.36 -30.65 10.53
CA PHE A 4 -31.52 -29.61 9.90
C PHE A 4 -30.01 -29.97 9.91
N LYS A 5 -29.66 -31.15 9.39
CA LYS A 5 -28.25 -31.53 9.17
C LYS A 5 -28.03 -31.56 7.66
N ASN A 6 -27.18 -30.68 7.16
CA ASN A 6 -26.72 -30.54 5.77
C ASN A 6 -27.41 -29.47 4.90
N LEU A 7 -27.48 -28.24 5.40
CA LEU A 7 -27.56 -27.07 4.51
C LEU A 7 -26.47 -26.05 4.85
N LEU A 8 -25.23 -26.53 4.98
CA LEU A 8 -24.04 -25.68 4.82
C LEU A 8 -23.83 -25.46 3.32
N ILE A 9 -24.80 -24.83 2.68
CA ILE A 9 -24.60 -24.23 1.36
C ILE A 9 -23.73 -23.01 1.63
N THR A 10 -22.45 -23.23 1.42
CA THR A 10 -21.41 -22.28 1.07
C THR A 10 -21.96 -21.14 0.22
N VAL A 11 -22.53 -20.12 0.86
CA VAL A 11 -22.52 -18.77 0.33
C VAL A 11 -21.12 -18.26 0.65
N SER A 12 -20.16 -18.67 -0.18
CA SER A 12 -18.94 -17.92 -0.40
C SER A 12 -19.41 -16.54 -0.83
N LEU A 13 -19.56 -15.67 0.17
CA LEU A 13 -19.79 -14.26 0.01
C LEU A 13 -18.53 -13.75 -0.69
N ILE A 14 -18.55 -13.81 -2.02
CA ILE A 14 -17.57 -13.14 -2.87
C ILE A 14 -17.85 -11.66 -2.63
N THR A 15 -17.26 -11.15 -1.56
CA THR A 15 -17.08 -9.72 -1.39
C THR A 15 -16.02 -9.33 -2.40
N THR A 16 -16.42 -9.19 -3.66
CA THR A 16 -15.76 -8.22 -4.54
C THR A 16 -16.04 -6.85 -3.96
N LEU A 17 -15.38 -6.52 -2.83
CA LEU A 17 -15.20 -5.16 -2.40
C LEU A 17 -14.42 -4.52 -3.54
N THR A 18 -15.12 -3.82 -4.43
CA THR A 18 -14.54 -2.75 -5.23
C THR A 18 -13.74 -1.90 -4.25
N ALA A 19 -12.43 -2.05 -4.29
CA ALA A 19 -11.50 -1.47 -3.34
C ALA A 19 -11.58 0.06 -3.46
N CYS A 20 -12.47 0.67 -2.66
CA CYS A 20 -12.41 2.09 -2.35
C CYS A 20 -11.06 2.32 -1.67
N THR A 21 -10.05 2.60 -2.48
CA THR A 21 -8.70 2.87 -1.99
C THR A 21 -8.77 4.23 -1.31
N GLN A 22 -8.68 4.22 0.02
CA GLN A 22 -8.56 5.44 0.81
C GLN A 22 -7.19 6.07 0.57
N VAL A 23 -7.09 7.39 0.69
CA VAL A 23 -5.80 8.07 0.72
C VAL A 23 -5.20 7.86 2.10
N LYS A 24 -3.96 7.40 2.13
CA LYS A 24 -3.13 7.29 3.34
C LYS A 24 -2.10 8.42 3.32
N THR A 25 -1.74 8.92 4.50
CA THR A 25 -0.80 10.04 4.64
C THR A 25 0.65 9.57 4.46
N GLN A 26 1.57 10.52 4.31
CA GLN A 26 3.00 10.23 4.29
C GLN A 26 3.46 9.60 5.60
N GLU A 27 2.97 10.06 6.75
CA GLU A 27 3.34 9.52 8.07
C GLU A 27 2.95 8.05 8.20
N TYR A 28 1.75 7.69 7.75
CA TYR A 28 1.31 6.30 7.70
C TYR A 28 2.29 5.44 6.89
N TYR A 29 2.70 5.90 5.70
CA TYR A 29 3.65 5.16 4.87
C TYR A 29 5.06 5.14 5.44
N ALA A 30 5.47 6.18 6.18
CA ALA A 30 6.76 6.21 6.87
C ALA A 30 6.85 5.19 8.00
N GLU A 31 5.73 4.92 8.68
CA GLU A 31 5.59 3.84 9.66
C GLU A 31 5.43 2.45 9.01
N ASN A 32 4.99 2.41 7.75
CA ASN A 32 4.67 1.20 7.01
C ASN A 32 5.43 1.12 5.67
N LEU A 33 6.76 1.15 5.71
CA LEU A 33 7.61 1.24 4.51
C LEU A 33 7.41 0.10 3.50
N ASP A 34 7.09 -1.12 3.96
CA ASP A 34 6.80 -2.23 3.04
C ASP A 34 5.50 -2.04 2.26
N GLU A 35 4.50 -1.40 2.87
CA GLU A 35 3.28 -1.01 2.17
C GLU A 35 3.56 0.13 1.19
N ALA A 36 4.38 1.11 1.58
CA ALA A 36 4.81 2.19 0.71
C ALA A 36 5.50 1.67 -0.56
N LYS A 37 6.43 0.71 -0.42
CA LYS A 37 7.11 0.05 -1.54
C LYS A 37 6.13 -0.67 -2.48
N LYS A 38 5.15 -1.40 -1.93
CA LYS A 38 4.11 -2.09 -2.74
C LYS A 38 3.23 -1.10 -3.49
N VAL A 39 2.90 0.04 -2.89
CA VAL A 39 2.14 1.11 -3.57
C VAL A 39 2.97 1.65 -4.74
N LEU A 40 4.24 1.98 -4.52
CA LEU A 40 5.13 2.48 -5.57
C LEU A 40 5.30 1.50 -6.72
N GLN A 41 5.46 0.20 -6.45
CA GLN A 41 5.50 -0.84 -7.49
C GLN A 41 4.24 -0.82 -8.37
N LYS A 42 3.06 -0.70 -7.76
CA LYS A 42 1.80 -0.58 -8.50
C LYS A 42 1.71 0.71 -9.31
N CYS A 43 2.24 1.82 -8.77
CA CYS A 43 2.29 3.10 -9.48
C CYS A 43 3.18 3.00 -10.72
N GLU A 44 4.35 2.36 -10.59
CA GLU A 44 5.29 2.09 -11.67
C GLU A 44 4.67 1.18 -12.74
N GLU A 45 4.04 0.06 -12.34
CA GLU A 45 3.33 -0.83 -13.26
C GLU A 45 2.24 -0.10 -14.05
N MET A 46 1.46 0.78 -13.39
CA MET A 46 0.43 1.57 -14.07
C MET A 46 1.04 2.56 -15.07
N ALA A 47 2.11 3.25 -14.69
CA ALA A 47 2.83 4.17 -15.57
C ALA A 47 3.40 3.43 -16.79
N ASN A 48 4.01 2.26 -16.59
CA ASN A 48 4.55 1.41 -17.65
C ASN A 48 3.47 0.86 -18.59
N GLN A 49 2.25 0.69 -18.09
CA GLN A 49 1.07 0.32 -18.90
C GLN A 49 0.45 1.52 -19.63
N GLY A 50 1.02 2.72 -19.52
CA GLY A 50 0.46 3.95 -20.09
C GLY A 50 -0.85 4.39 -19.42
N LYS A 51 -1.15 3.90 -18.22
CA LYS A 51 -2.35 4.28 -17.47
C LYS A 51 -2.09 5.57 -16.70
N SER A 52 -3.05 6.50 -16.76
CA SER A 52 -2.98 7.73 -15.97
C SER A 52 -3.12 7.43 -14.47
N LEU A 53 -2.23 8.03 -13.68
CA LEU A 53 -2.33 8.05 -12.22
C LEU A 53 -3.10 9.31 -11.81
N GLU A 54 -4.32 9.15 -11.32
CA GLU A 54 -5.20 10.27 -10.99
C GLU A 54 -5.88 10.08 -9.64
N GLY A 55 -6.34 11.21 -9.08
CA GLY A 55 -7.06 11.28 -7.81
C GLY A 55 -6.34 10.55 -6.68
N LYS A 56 -7.08 9.72 -5.95
CA LYS A 56 -6.58 8.99 -4.78
C LYS A 56 -5.38 8.08 -5.08
N LYS A 57 -5.24 7.60 -6.32
CA LYS A 57 -4.08 6.76 -6.68
C LYS A 57 -2.82 7.60 -6.74
N LEU A 58 -2.86 8.71 -7.46
CA LEU A 58 -1.74 9.65 -7.53
C LEU A 58 -1.33 10.13 -6.14
N GLU A 59 -2.29 10.49 -5.31
CA GLU A 59 -2.03 10.97 -3.95
C GLU A 59 -1.33 9.91 -3.08
N ASN A 60 -1.78 8.65 -3.14
CA ASN A 60 -1.10 7.55 -2.46
C ASN A 60 0.31 7.29 -3.03
N CYS A 61 0.50 7.36 -4.34
CA CYS A 61 1.82 7.22 -4.97
C CYS A 61 2.78 8.31 -4.45
N THR A 62 2.32 9.56 -4.40
CA THR A 62 3.10 10.70 -3.90
C THR A 62 3.45 10.53 -2.42
N ASN A 63 2.46 10.21 -1.58
CA ASN A 63 2.69 10.05 -0.15
C ASN A 63 3.64 8.88 0.17
N ALA A 64 3.49 7.76 -0.53
CA ALA A 64 4.39 6.61 -0.41
C ALA A 64 5.81 6.95 -0.89
N GLY A 65 5.95 7.67 -2.00
CA GLY A 65 7.24 8.12 -2.55
C GLY A 65 8.01 9.01 -1.59
N ASN A 66 7.32 10.01 -1.03
CA ASN A 66 7.91 10.91 -0.03
C ASN A 66 8.34 10.17 1.23
N ALA A 67 7.53 9.22 1.71
CA ALA A 67 7.85 8.40 2.87
C ALA A 67 9.11 7.55 2.66
N VAL A 68 9.22 6.88 1.50
CA VAL A 68 10.41 6.07 1.17
C VAL A 68 11.65 6.96 1.05
N MET A 69 11.56 8.10 0.37
CA MET A 69 12.68 9.04 0.24
C MET A 69 13.15 9.54 1.61
N GLN A 70 12.22 9.89 2.49
CA GLN A 70 12.54 10.33 3.86
C GLN A 70 13.19 9.20 4.67
N GLY A 71 12.69 7.97 4.56
CA GLY A 71 13.28 6.79 5.20
C GLY A 71 14.73 6.56 4.73
N MET A 72 14.97 6.58 3.43
CA MET A 72 16.30 6.42 2.85
C MET A 72 17.28 7.51 3.29
N MET A 73 16.84 8.77 3.39
CA MET A 73 17.68 9.86 3.89
C MET A 73 18.03 9.68 5.38
N LYS A 74 17.09 9.21 6.20
CA LYS A 74 17.34 8.90 7.62
C LYS A 74 18.37 7.79 7.77
N ASP A 75 18.22 6.72 7.01
CA ASP A 75 19.16 5.59 7.03
C ASP A 75 20.56 6.00 6.54
N LEU A 76 20.64 6.80 5.47
CA LEU A 76 21.90 7.34 4.98
C LEU A 76 22.58 8.24 6.01
N THR A 77 21.83 9.14 6.64
CA THR A 77 22.35 10.05 7.68
C THR A 77 22.87 9.27 8.88
N LYS A 78 22.12 8.25 9.31
CA LYS A 78 22.53 7.37 10.41
C LYS A 78 23.80 6.59 10.06
N GLY A 79 23.86 5.98 8.87
CA GLY A 79 25.04 5.27 8.41
C GLY A 79 26.27 6.18 8.32
N LEU A 80 26.09 7.42 7.88
CA LEU A 80 27.17 8.41 7.87
C LEU A 80 27.65 8.75 9.29
N MET A 81 26.73 8.96 10.25
CA MET A 81 27.08 9.21 11.65
C MET A 81 27.80 8.03 12.31
N ASP A 82 27.38 6.81 12.01
CA ASP A 82 27.99 5.59 12.54
C ASP A 82 29.41 5.38 11.96
N ALA A 83 29.69 5.83 10.74
CA ALA A 83 30.99 5.69 10.08
C ALA A 83 32.06 6.70 10.57
N ILE A 84 31.65 7.81 11.17
CA ILE A 84 32.55 8.87 11.69
C ILE A 84 32.76 8.81 13.21
N ARG A 85 32.20 7.79 13.88
CA ARG A 85 32.42 7.48 15.30
C ARG A 85 33.50 6.42 15.44
#